data_AF-A0A4U5MMT3-F1
#
_entry.id   AF-A0A4U5MMT3-F1
#
_cell.length_a   1.000
_cell.length_b   1.000
_cell.length_c   1.000
_cell.angle_alpha   90.00
_cell.angle_beta   90.00
_cell.angle_gamma   90.00
#
_symmetry.space_group_name_H-M   'P 1'
#
loop_
_entity.id
_entity.type
_entity.pdbx_description
1 polymer ?
#
loop_
_entity_poly.entity_id
_entity_poly.type
_entity_poly.pdbx_seq_one_letter_code
_entity_poly.pdbx_strand_id
1 'polypeptide(L)'
;MIKTVRTAFLGREAVTMDLRKHRGTSEYGQNFTSFYSHIESITTEFKLFYKLLQNAPIISSLNAPVLHQIFKNSAALYITFSHILSAWRQRDVNENRFYIYPNMYLDLQYETIVNFLASSYNPNSLAKTLSDYSFPAKEALTTCVKILNKPCPCFDIFSDVDVAIVILLVVIQSSLSAGKDPSAWGDLVFLLSELQFYKISTTKIMRTMYLITGSSVLHKVETSDSFVL
;
A
#
# COMPACT_ATOMS: atom_id res chain seq x y z
N MET A 1 -3.20 13.90 -18.30
CA MET A 1 -2.53 13.39 -17.09
C MET A 1 -3.45 13.51 -15.87
N ILE A 2 -3.88 14.71 -15.48
CA ILE A 2 -4.83 14.92 -14.36
C ILE A 2 -6.12 14.10 -14.55
N LYS A 3 -6.76 14.19 -15.72
CA LYS A 3 -7.97 13.40 -16.02
C LYS A 3 -7.74 11.89 -15.89
N THR A 4 -6.59 11.39 -16.35
CA THR A 4 -6.21 9.98 -16.22
C THR A 4 -6.10 9.56 -14.77
N VAL A 5 -5.32 10.29 -13.97
CA VAL A 5 -5.10 9.95 -12.58
C VAL A 5 -6.41 10.04 -11.83
N ARG A 6 -7.19 11.10 -12.06
CA ARG A 6 -8.54 11.24 -11.50
C ARG A 6 -9.42 10.06 -11.84
N THR A 7 -9.47 9.62 -13.10
CA THR A 7 -10.26 8.44 -13.50
C THR A 7 -9.78 7.16 -12.81
N ALA A 8 -8.47 6.98 -12.63
CA ALA A 8 -7.93 5.83 -11.89
C ALA A 8 -8.27 5.91 -10.39
N PHE A 9 -8.23 7.10 -9.80
CA PHE A 9 -8.60 7.35 -8.40
C PHE A 9 -10.10 7.22 -8.13
N LEU A 10 -10.95 7.59 -9.10
CA LEU A 10 -12.39 7.33 -9.05
C LEU A 10 -12.72 5.83 -9.05
N GLY A 11 -11.77 4.97 -9.45
CA GLY A 11 -11.89 3.52 -9.30
C GLY A 11 -11.67 3.02 -7.87
N ARG A 12 -11.17 3.87 -6.96
CA ARG A 12 -11.04 3.53 -5.54
C ARG A 12 -12.33 3.82 -4.78
N GLU A 13 -12.53 3.07 -3.71
CA GLU A 13 -13.60 3.33 -2.76
C GLU A 13 -13.42 4.73 -2.14
N ALA A 14 -14.52 5.49 -2.05
CA ALA A 14 -14.50 6.81 -1.42
C ALA A 14 -14.41 6.68 0.11
N VAL A 15 -13.59 7.52 0.73
CA VAL A 15 -13.57 7.67 2.19
C VAL A 15 -14.92 8.17 2.68
N THR A 16 -15.49 7.52 3.68
CA THR A 16 -16.75 7.91 4.30
C THR A 16 -16.58 8.18 5.80
N MET A 17 -17.48 8.98 6.36
CA MET A 17 -17.57 9.20 7.81
C MET A 17 -18.59 8.26 8.47
N ASP A 18 -19.34 7.50 7.68
CA ASP A 18 -20.31 6.52 8.20
C ASP A 18 -19.57 5.25 8.67
N LEU A 19 -19.30 5.17 9.98
CA LEU A 19 -18.55 4.07 10.61
C LEU A 19 -19.15 2.69 10.35
N ARG A 20 -20.44 2.58 10.02
CA ARG A 20 -21.09 1.30 9.71
C ARG A 20 -20.61 0.70 8.39
N LYS A 21 -20.01 1.52 7.53
CA LYS A 21 -19.38 1.10 6.27
C LYS A 21 -17.90 0.74 6.46
N HIS A 22 -17.37 0.94 7.66
CA HIS A 22 -15.98 0.62 7.94
C HIS A 22 -15.87 -0.85 8.30
N ARG A 23 -14.76 -1.45 7.88
CA ARG A 23 -14.42 -2.85 8.14
C ARG A 23 -13.02 -2.91 8.72
N GLY A 24 -12.77 -3.89 9.59
CA GLY A 24 -11.49 -3.96 10.26
C GLY A 24 -11.26 -5.26 10.99
N THR A 25 -10.18 -5.29 11.75
CA THR A 25 -9.67 -6.50 12.39
C THR A 25 -10.37 -6.87 13.69
N SER A 26 -11.11 -5.94 14.30
CA SER A 26 -11.96 -6.19 15.48
C SER A 26 -13.43 -6.45 15.14
N GLU A 27 -13.81 -6.38 13.86
CA GLU A 27 -15.21 -6.49 13.43
C GLU A 27 -15.67 -7.95 13.31
N TYR A 28 -16.99 -8.17 13.22
CA TYR A 28 -17.59 -9.50 13.11
C TYR A 28 -18.23 -9.75 11.74
N GLY A 29 -18.33 -11.02 11.34
CA GLY A 29 -19.02 -11.44 10.12
C GLY A 29 -18.38 -10.87 8.85
N GLN A 30 -19.18 -10.22 8.00
CA GLN A 30 -18.74 -9.69 6.71
C GLN A 30 -17.85 -8.44 6.82
N ASN A 31 -17.79 -7.80 7.99
CA ASN A 31 -16.95 -6.63 8.23
C ASN A 31 -15.56 -6.99 8.76
N PHE A 32 -15.30 -8.27 9.04
CA PHE A 32 -13.98 -8.72 9.48
C PHE A 32 -12.97 -8.65 8.33
N THR A 33 -11.88 -7.93 8.54
CA THR A 33 -10.77 -7.85 7.59
C THR A 33 -9.71 -8.88 7.96
N SER A 34 -9.56 -9.92 7.12
CA SER A 34 -8.52 -10.95 7.25
C SER A 34 -7.26 -10.58 6.46
N PHE A 35 -6.12 -11.21 6.77
CA PHE A 35 -4.92 -11.02 5.96
C PHE A 35 -5.12 -11.50 4.51
N TYR A 36 -5.97 -12.50 4.28
CA TYR A 36 -6.36 -12.88 2.92
C TYR A 36 -7.10 -11.76 2.19
N SER A 37 -8.09 -11.13 2.82
CA SER A 37 -8.81 -9.98 2.23
C SER A 37 -7.88 -8.78 1.97
N HIS A 38 -6.85 -8.61 2.80
CA HIS A 38 -5.80 -7.63 2.58
C HIS A 38 -4.99 -7.94 1.31
N ILE A 39 -4.61 -9.20 1.07
CA ILE A 39 -3.93 -9.64 -0.16
C ILE A 39 -4.77 -9.37 -1.42
N GLU A 40 -6.09 -9.58 -1.35
CA GLU A 40 -7.01 -9.24 -2.44
C GLU A 40 -7.08 -7.73 -2.69
N SER A 41 -7.07 -6.94 -1.60
CA SER A 41 -7.06 -5.49 -1.68
C SER A 41 -5.77 -4.95 -2.31
N ILE A 42 -4.59 -5.48 -1.94
CA ILE A 42 -3.32 -5.13 -2.61
C ILE A 42 -3.38 -5.50 -4.10
N THR A 43 -3.88 -6.70 -4.41
CA THR A 43 -3.99 -7.16 -5.80
C THR A 43 -4.86 -6.20 -6.63
N THR A 44 -5.97 -5.73 -6.07
CA THR A 44 -6.85 -4.74 -6.69
C THR A 44 -6.15 -3.41 -6.90
N GLU A 45 -5.44 -2.91 -5.88
CA GLU A 45 -4.66 -1.68 -5.97
C GLU A 45 -3.53 -1.78 -7.02
N PHE A 46 -2.87 -2.92 -7.15
CA PHE A 46 -1.86 -3.14 -8.19
C PHE A 46 -2.46 -3.14 -9.60
N LYS A 47 -3.65 -3.70 -9.80
CA LYS A 47 -4.37 -3.59 -11.09
C LYS A 47 -4.75 -2.15 -11.40
N LEU A 48 -5.27 -1.40 -10.42
CA LEU A 48 -5.56 0.02 -10.57
C LEU A 48 -4.30 0.83 -10.91
N PHE A 49 -3.18 0.54 -10.24
CA PHE A 49 -1.91 1.20 -10.50
C PHE A 49 -1.38 0.91 -11.90
N TYR A 50 -1.41 -0.35 -12.33
CA TYR A 50 -0.96 -0.73 -13.66
C TYR A 50 -1.82 -0.05 -14.75
N LYS A 51 -3.14 -0.02 -14.55
CA LYS A 51 -4.06 0.71 -15.44
C LYS A 51 -3.79 2.22 -15.43
N LEU A 52 -3.42 2.80 -14.30
CA LEU A 52 -3.00 4.20 -14.22
C LEU A 52 -1.75 4.44 -15.08
N LEU A 53 -0.74 3.57 -14.99
CA LEU A 53 0.48 3.66 -15.80
C LEU A 53 0.17 3.56 -17.31
N GLN A 54 -0.70 2.62 -17.70
CA GLN A 54 -1.13 2.44 -19.10
C GLN A 54 -1.84 3.66 -19.69
N ASN A 55 -2.50 4.47 -18.87
CA ASN A 55 -3.25 5.64 -19.33
C ASN A 55 -2.51 6.96 -19.09
N ALA A 56 -1.40 6.94 -18.36
CA ALA A 56 -0.64 8.14 -18.01
C ALA A 56 0.13 8.61 -19.24
N PRO A 57 -0.03 9.88 -19.66
CA PRO A 57 0.75 10.43 -20.78
C PRO A 57 2.25 10.25 -20.54
N ILE A 58 3.04 10.04 -21.60
CA ILE A 58 4.47 9.69 -21.57
C ILE A 58 4.73 8.23 -21.19
N ILE A 59 4.08 7.72 -20.13
CA ILE A 59 4.25 6.31 -19.71
C ILE A 59 3.54 5.37 -20.68
N SER A 60 2.34 5.73 -21.12
CA SER A 60 1.51 4.94 -22.05
C SER A 60 2.14 4.74 -23.43
N SER A 61 3.09 5.60 -23.82
CA SER A 61 3.84 5.50 -25.09
C SER A 61 5.07 4.60 -25.00
N LEU A 62 5.44 4.14 -23.80
CA LEU A 62 6.54 3.21 -23.62
C LEU A 62 6.14 1.80 -24.10
N ASN A 63 7.12 1.01 -24.54
CA ASN A 63 6.85 -0.38 -24.86
C ASN A 63 6.46 -1.20 -23.61
N ALA A 64 5.73 -2.29 -23.81
CA ALA A 64 5.20 -3.11 -22.72
C ALA A 64 6.28 -3.62 -21.74
N PRO A 65 7.48 -4.05 -22.18
CA PRO A 65 8.55 -4.46 -21.25
C PRO A 65 9.01 -3.34 -20.31
N VAL A 66 9.20 -2.11 -20.82
CA VAL A 66 9.62 -0.96 -20.00
C VAL A 66 8.51 -0.58 -19.02
N LEU A 67 7.25 -0.54 -19.47
CA LEU A 67 6.09 -0.29 -18.62
C LEU A 67 6.02 -1.30 -17.46
N HIS A 68 6.23 -2.58 -17.76
CA HIS A 68 6.22 -3.65 -16.77
C HIS A 68 7.36 -3.51 -15.75
N GLN A 69 8.56 -3.11 -16.19
CA GLN A 69 9.68 -2.84 -15.30
C GLN A 69 9.40 -1.64 -14.38
N ILE A 70 8.82 -0.56 -14.92
CA ILE A 70 8.39 0.60 -14.13
C ILE A 70 7.40 0.17 -13.05
N PHE A 71 6.38 -0.62 -13.42
CA PHE A 71 5.42 -1.15 -12.46
C PHE A 71 6.09 -1.95 -11.35
N LYS A 72 6.96 -2.93 -11.70
CA LYS A 72 7.69 -3.74 -10.71
C LYS A 72 8.54 -2.90 -9.75
N ASN A 73 9.20 -1.87 -10.25
CA ASN A 73 10.06 -1.00 -9.44
C ASN A 73 9.27 -0.07 -8.52
N SER A 74 8.09 0.37 -8.94
CA SER A 74 7.31 1.41 -8.26
C SER A 74 6.12 0.88 -7.43
N ALA A 75 5.66 -0.35 -7.66
CA ALA A 75 4.46 -0.91 -7.01
C ALA A 75 4.54 -0.89 -5.47
N ALA A 76 5.67 -1.31 -4.89
CA ALA A 76 5.86 -1.30 -3.44
C ALA A 76 5.83 0.12 -2.84
N LEU A 77 6.33 1.11 -3.59
CA LEU A 77 6.31 2.51 -3.16
C LEU A 77 4.89 3.10 -3.27
N TYR A 78 4.19 2.78 -4.35
CA TYR A 78 2.79 3.17 -4.56
C TYR A 78 1.86 2.65 -3.47
N ILE A 79 1.96 1.37 -3.10
CA ILE A 79 1.09 0.80 -2.07
C ILE A 79 1.38 1.42 -0.70
N THR A 80 2.65 1.63 -0.38
CA THR A 80 3.07 2.29 0.87
C THR A 80 2.50 3.70 0.95
N PHE A 81 2.64 4.48 -0.12
CA PHE A 81 2.06 5.82 -0.21
C PHE A 81 0.53 5.79 -0.06
N SER A 82 -0.14 4.82 -0.68
CA SER A 82 -1.60 4.70 -0.62
C SER A 82 -2.11 4.36 0.78
N HIS A 83 -1.38 3.51 1.51
CA HIS A 83 -1.67 3.19 2.91
C HIS A 83 -1.49 4.40 3.81
N ILE A 84 -0.38 5.13 3.65
CA ILE A 84 -0.13 6.38 4.38
C ILE A 84 -1.26 7.37 4.08
N LEU A 85 -1.57 7.63 2.81
CA LEU A 85 -2.63 8.57 2.43
C LEU A 85 -3.99 8.19 3.05
N SER A 86 -4.34 6.90 3.07
CA SER A 86 -5.60 6.42 3.65
C SER A 86 -5.64 6.62 5.17
N ALA A 87 -4.56 6.24 5.86
CA ALA A 87 -4.42 6.42 7.31
C ALA A 87 -4.54 7.89 7.70
N TRP A 88 -3.92 8.77 6.93
CA TRP A 88 -3.95 10.21 7.17
C TRP A 88 -5.31 10.84 6.93
N ARG A 89 -5.98 10.50 5.83
CA ARG A 89 -7.34 11.02 5.51
C ARG A 89 -8.39 10.61 6.53
N GLN A 90 -8.11 9.58 7.33
CA GLN A 90 -9.05 9.01 8.30
C GLN A 90 -8.50 9.02 9.74
N ARG A 91 -7.43 9.80 9.99
CA ARG A 91 -6.75 9.84 11.28
C ARG A 91 -7.67 10.28 12.43
N ASP A 92 -8.46 11.33 12.19
CA ASP A 92 -9.33 11.92 13.21
C ASP A 92 -10.56 11.06 13.53
N VAL A 93 -10.75 9.94 12.82
CA VAL A 93 -11.86 9.03 13.06
C VAL A 93 -11.62 8.21 14.34
N ASN A 94 -10.41 7.69 14.54
CA ASN A 94 -10.03 6.90 15.72
C ASN A 94 -8.49 6.72 15.78
N GLU A 95 -7.87 7.19 16.87
CA GLU A 95 -6.41 7.12 17.06
C GLU A 95 -5.85 5.71 17.24
N ASN A 96 -6.69 4.75 17.64
CA ASN A 96 -6.31 3.36 17.83
C ASN A 96 -6.47 2.52 16.54
N ARG A 97 -6.77 3.16 15.41
CA ARG A 97 -6.98 2.49 14.13
C ARG A 97 -6.03 3.03 13.07
N PHE A 98 -5.46 2.11 12.29
CA PHE A 98 -4.69 2.44 11.10
C PHE A 98 -5.46 2.05 9.85
N TYR A 99 -5.94 3.05 9.11
CA TYR A 99 -6.68 2.82 7.86
C TYR A 99 -5.72 2.47 6.72
N ILE A 100 -5.62 1.18 6.40
CA ILE A 100 -4.77 0.71 5.31
C ILE A 100 -5.34 1.10 3.94
N TYR A 101 -6.66 1.11 3.83
CA TYR A 101 -7.39 1.52 2.62
C TYR A 101 -8.58 2.40 3.03
N PRO A 102 -9.27 3.05 2.08
CA PRO A 102 -10.52 3.72 2.38
C PRO A 102 -11.48 2.81 3.14
N ASN A 103 -11.90 3.26 4.32
CA ASN A 103 -12.86 2.57 5.20
C ASN A 103 -12.41 1.18 5.72
N MET A 104 -11.15 0.77 5.49
CA MET A 104 -10.60 -0.49 5.99
C MET A 104 -9.44 -0.24 6.95
N TYR A 105 -9.51 -0.77 8.17
CA TYR A 105 -8.50 -0.50 9.20
C TYR A 105 -7.94 -1.75 9.90
N LEU A 106 -6.76 -1.56 10.51
CA LEU A 106 -6.22 -2.41 11.56
C LEU A 106 -6.41 -1.72 12.91
N ASP A 107 -6.89 -2.45 13.91
CA ASP A 107 -6.80 -2.01 15.29
C ASP A 107 -5.36 -2.16 15.77
N LEU A 108 -4.85 -1.13 16.43
CA LEU A 108 -3.46 -1.04 16.87
C LEU A 108 -3.25 -1.73 18.22
N GLN A 109 -3.76 -2.96 18.31
CA GLN A 109 -3.55 -3.87 19.43
C GLN A 109 -2.74 -5.06 18.94
N TYR A 110 -1.75 -5.47 19.73
CA TYR A 110 -0.81 -6.51 19.34
C TYR A 110 -1.53 -7.83 19.02
N GLU A 111 -2.45 -8.24 19.88
CA GLU A 111 -3.24 -9.46 19.75
C GLU A 111 -4.10 -9.43 18.48
N THR A 112 -4.69 -8.29 18.17
CA THR A 112 -5.50 -8.10 16.97
C THR A 112 -4.68 -8.22 15.69
N ILE A 113 -3.46 -7.66 15.68
CA ILE A 113 -2.54 -7.81 14.54
C ILE A 113 -2.07 -9.26 14.41
N VAL A 114 -1.75 -9.94 15.52
CA VAL A 114 -1.40 -11.38 15.49
C VAL A 114 -2.54 -12.20 14.88
N ASN A 115 -3.79 -11.97 15.33
CA ASN A 115 -4.96 -12.68 14.82
C ASN A 115 -5.23 -12.36 13.34
N PHE A 116 -5.06 -11.10 12.95
CA PHE A 116 -5.14 -10.69 11.55
C PHE A 116 -4.13 -11.47 10.69
N LEU A 117 -2.86 -11.51 11.08
CA LEU A 117 -1.83 -12.26 10.32
C LEU A 117 -2.11 -13.77 10.33
N ALA A 118 -2.54 -14.33 11.46
CA ALA A 118 -2.86 -15.75 11.61
C ALA A 118 -4.13 -16.19 10.85
N SER A 119 -5.04 -15.26 10.53
CA SER A 119 -6.25 -15.55 9.74
C SER A 119 -5.97 -16.04 8.31
N SER A 120 -4.70 -15.99 7.88
CA SER A 120 -4.24 -16.50 6.59
C SER A 120 -3.75 -17.95 6.62
N TYR A 121 -4.25 -18.77 7.55
CA TYR A 121 -3.85 -20.16 7.68
C TYR A 121 -3.89 -20.88 6.32
N ASN A 122 -2.71 -21.25 5.86
CA ASN A 122 -2.48 -22.06 4.68
C ASN A 122 -1.89 -23.39 5.19
N PRO A 123 -2.37 -24.56 4.75
CA PRO A 123 -1.76 -25.85 5.10
C PRO A 123 -0.25 -25.90 4.83
N ASN A 124 0.20 -25.15 3.81
CA ASN A 124 1.61 -25.02 3.42
C ASN A 124 2.36 -23.90 4.18
N SER A 125 1.73 -23.28 5.17
CA SER A 125 2.35 -22.23 5.97
C SER A 125 3.49 -22.79 6.82
N LEU A 126 4.58 -22.03 6.89
CA LEU A 126 5.70 -22.31 7.81
C LEU A 126 5.33 -22.00 9.27
N ALA A 127 4.38 -21.10 9.51
CA ALA A 127 3.85 -20.86 10.85
C ALA A 127 2.92 -22.00 11.26
N LYS A 128 3.13 -22.52 12.47
CA LYS A 128 2.34 -23.60 13.07
C LYS A 128 1.59 -23.13 14.32
N THR A 129 2.01 -22.00 14.89
CA THR A 129 1.48 -21.44 16.14
C THR A 129 1.26 -19.94 16.01
N LEU A 130 0.43 -19.36 16.89
CA LEU A 130 0.24 -17.91 16.96
C LEU A 130 1.56 -17.17 17.28
N SER A 131 2.45 -17.80 18.06
CA SER A 131 3.75 -17.21 18.40
C SER A 131 4.65 -16.96 17.19
N ASP A 132 4.50 -17.73 16.11
CA ASP A 132 5.29 -17.55 14.87
C ASP A 132 5.00 -16.20 14.19
N TYR A 133 3.85 -15.59 14.50
CA TYR A 133 3.46 -14.27 14.00
C TYR A 133 3.89 -13.11 14.90
N SER A 134 4.54 -13.39 16.04
CA SER A 134 4.88 -12.36 17.03
C SER A 134 5.82 -11.30 16.47
N PHE A 135 6.87 -11.73 15.75
CA PHE A 135 7.82 -10.83 15.13
C PHE A 135 7.18 -9.93 14.05
N PRO A 136 6.50 -10.48 13.02
CA PRO A 136 5.87 -9.63 12.01
C PRO A 136 4.77 -8.74 12.59
N ALA A 137 4.04 -9.18 13.62
CA ALA A 137 3.05 -8.36 14.30
C ALA A 137 3.68 -7.14 15.00
N LYS A 138 4.79 -7.33 15.74
CA LYS A 138 5.52 -6.22 16.38
C LYS A 138 6.05 -5.22 15.36
N GLU A 139 6.63 -5.70 14.27
CA GLU A 139 7.15 -4.84 13.20
C GLU A 139 6.02 -4.05 12.52
N ALA A 140 4.88 -4.70 12.24
CA ALA A 140 3.70 -4.06 11.65
C ALA A 140 3.12 -2.99 12.58
N LEU A 141 2.89 -3.33 13.85
CA LEU A 141 2.38 -2.40 14.85
C LEU A 141 3.29 -1.18 14.99
N THR A 142 4.60 -1.42 15.15
CA THR A 142 5.62 -0.36 15.27
C THR A 142 5.60 0.55 14.04
N THR A 143 5.46 -0.02 12.84
CA THR A 143 5.42 0.75 11.59
C THR A 143 4.15 1.61 11.52
N CYS A 144 2.98 1.04 11.82
CA CYS A 144 1.70 1.77 11.79
C CYS A 144 1.69 2.92 12.80
N VAL A 145 2.11 2.68 14.04
CA VAL A 145 2.21 3.71 15.09
C VAL A 145 3.20 4.81 14.69
N LYS A 146 4.35 4.45 14.11
CA LYS A 146 5.31 5.45 13.59
C LYS A 146 4.72 6.31 12.48
N ILE A 147 3.89 5.74 11.58
CA ILE A 147 3.25 6.52 10.52
C ILE A 147 2.25 7.53 11.10
N LEU A 148 1.41 7.11 12.06
CA LEU A 148 0.40 7.98 12.66
C LEU A 148 1.00 9.09 13.54
N ASN A 149 2.11 8.81 14.22
CA ASN A 149 2.73 9.76 15.15
C ASN A 149 3.65 10.77 14.46
N LYS A 150 4.04 10.56 13.20
CA LYS A 150 4.74 11.61 12.45
C LYS A 150 3.74 12.68 12.00
N PRO A 151 4.16 13.93 11.81
CA PRO A 151 3.43 14.89 10.99
C PRO A 151 3.46 14.43 9.52
N CYS A 152 2.36 14.57 8.76
CA CYS A 152 2.36 14.19 7.33
C CYS A 152 3.28 15.21 6.68
N PRO A 153 4.36 14.82 6.00
CA PRO A 153 5.09 15.78 5.17
C PRO A 153 4.21 16.34 4.01
N CYS A 154 2.96 15.89 3.92
CA CYS A 154 2.01 15.99 2.84
C CYS A 154 0.79 16.86 3.21
N PHE A 155 0.94 17.80 4.15
CA PHE A 155 -0.15 18.64 4.70
C PHE A 155 -0.99 19.39 3.66
N ASP A 156 -0.57 19.47 2.39
CA ASP A 156 -1.34 20.14 1.33
C ASP A 156 -1.79 19.19 0.20
N ILE A 157 -1.54 17.88 0.30
CA ILE A 157 -1.92 16.88 -0.73
C ILE A 157 -3.39 16.48 -0.53
N PHE A 158 -4.29 17.44 -0.74
CA PHE A 158 -5.73 17.22 -0.63
C PHE A 158 -6.40 17.01 -1.98
N SER A 159 -5.79 17.49 -3.06
CA SER A 159 -6.38 17.36 -4.39
C SER A 159 -5.93 16.09 -5.10
N ASP A 160 -6.76 15.60 -6.04
CA ASP A 160 -6.38 14.53 -6.96
C ASP A 160 -5.12 14.87 -7.78
N VAL A 161 -4.82 16.17 -7.94
CA VAL A 161 -3.63 16.67 -8.65
C VAL A 161 -2.36 16.42 -7.85
N ASP A 162 -2.39 16.68 -6.55
CA ASP A 162 -1.22 16.47 -5.69
C ASP A 162 -0.88 14.98 -5.59
N VAL A 163 -1.91 14.14 -5.52
CA VAL A 163 -1.76 12.69 -5.54
C VAL A 163 -1.20 12.19 -6.88
N ALA A 164 -1.64 12.78 -8.01
CA ALA A 164 -1.07 12.51 -9.32
C ALA A 164 0.41 12.86 -9.39
N ILE A 165 0.78 14.03 -8.87
CA ILE A 165 2.16 14.51 -8.82
C ILE A 165 3.01 13.54 -7.99
N VAL A 166 2.56 13.12 -6.80
CA VAL A 166 3.31 12.14 -6.00
C VAL A 166 3.47 10.80 -6.71
N ILE A 167 2.46 10.31 -7.42
CA ILE A 167 2.58 9.06 -8.19
C ILE A 167 3.59 9.19 -9.33
N LEU A 168 3.59 10.33 -10.03
CA LEU A 168 4.61 10.62 -11.03
C LEU A 168 6.01 10.68 -10.42
N LEU A 169 6.16 11.30 -9.26
CA LEU A 169 7.42 11.38 -8.54
C LEU A 169 7.89 10.01 -8.05
N VAL A 170 6.97 9.15 -7.61
CA VAL A 170 7.23 7.74 -7.29
C VAL A 170 7.76 7.01 -8.53
N VAL A 171 7.14 7.18 -9.69
CA VAL A 171 7.59 6.58 -10.95
C VAL A 171 8.95 7.11 -11.37
N ILE A 172 9.14 8.43 -11.34
CA ILE A 172 10.36 9.12 -11.72
C ILE A 172 11.51 8.70 -10.81
N GLN A 173 11.35 8.72 -9.49
CA GLN A 173 12.38 8.30 -8.53
C GLN A 173 12.76 6.83 -8.72
N SER A 174 11.77 5.96 -8.94
CA SER A 174 12.00 4.53 -9.16
C SER A 174 12.73 4.24 -10.48
N SER A 175 12.79 5.22 -11.39
CA SER A 175 13.39 5.11 -12.73
C SER A 175 14.68 5.93 -12.89
N LEU A 176 14.88 6.99 -12.09
CA LEU A 176 16.00 7.94 -12.16
C LEU A 176 17.16 7.66 -11.21
N SER A 177 17.13 6.59 -10.42
CA SER A 177 18.25 6.19 -9.55
C SER A 177 19.57 5.86 -10.29
N ALA A 178 19.67 6.17 -11.59
CA ALA A 178 20.88 6.22 -12.39
C ALA A 178 21.23 7.68 -12.80
N GLY A 179 21.97 8.39 -11.95
CA GLY A 179 22.97 9.38 -12.43
C GLY A 179 22.61 10.87 -12.54
N LYS A 180 21.71 11.46 -11.72
CA LYS A 180 21.54 12.94 -11.67
C LYS A 180 21.79 13.54 -10.28
N ASP A 181 22.17 14.83 -10.27
CA ASP A 181 22.47 15.63 -9.08
C ASP A 181 21.26 15.74 -8.12
N PRO A 182 21.36 15.22 -6.88
CA PRO A 182 20.27 15.21 -5.89
C PRO A 182 19.85 16.59 -5.37
N SER A 183 20.69 17.62 -5.53
CA SER A 183 20.54 18.91 -4.83
C SER A 183 19.36 19.77 -5.31
N ALA A 184 18.92 19.62 -6.56
CA ALA A 184 17.77 20.36 -7.10
C ALA A 184 16.40 19.88 -6.56
N TRP A 185 16.39 18.81 -5.78
CA TRP A 185 15.18 18.10 -5.36
C TRP A 185 15.07 17.95 -3.84
N GLY A 186 15.74 18.79 -3.04
CA GLY A 186 15.89 18.62 -1.58
C GLY A 186 14.63 18.17 -0.82
N ASP A 187 13.52 18.91 -0.94
CA ASP A 187 12.26 18.58 -0.26
C ASP A 187 11.63 17.28 -0.80
N LEU A 188 11.76 17.05 -2.10
CA LEU A 188 11.31 15.84 -2.75
C LEU A 188 12.13 14.61 -2.30
N VAL A 189 13.45 14.75 -2.18
CA VAL A 189 14.35 13.72 -1.68
C VAL A 189 14.00 13.39 -0.25
N PHE A 190 13.65 14.38 0.58
CA PHE A 190 13.21 14.15 1.94
C PHE A 190 11.89 13.36 2.00
N LEU A 191 10.87 13.78 1.24
CA LEU A 191 9.60 13.06 1.13
C LEU A 191 9.79 11.62 0.64
N LEU A 192 10.58 11.44 -0.41
CA LEU A 192 10.86 10.12 -0.99
C LEU A 192 11.72 9.26 -0.08
N SER A 193 12.63 9.84 0.71
CA SER A 193 13.44 9.11 1.69
C SER A 193 12.57 8.56 2.83
N GLU A 194 11.63 9.36 3.32
CA GLU A 194 10.62 8.91 4.28
C GLU A 194 9.75 7.79 3.70
N LEU A 195 9.25 7.94 2.47
CA LEU A 195 8.50 6.88 1.79
C LEU A 195 9.35 5.62 1.55
N GLN A 196 10.64 5.76 1.23
CA GLN A 196 11.56 4.62 1.09
C GLN A 196 11.79 3.91 2.43
N PHE A 197 11.91 4.64 3.53
CA PHE A 197 12.00 4.05 4.87
C PHE A 197 10.77 3.18 5.17
N TYR A 198 9.57 3.73 4.97
CA TYR A 198 8.32 2.97 5.17
C TYR A 198 8.17 1.82 4.18
N LYS A 199 8.61 1.99 2.93
CA LYS A 199 8.64 0.92 1.93
C LYS A 199 9.53 -0.22 2.39
N ILE A 200 10.72 0.05 2.95
CA ILE A 200 11.64 -0.99 3.44
C ILE A 200 10.96 -1.83 4.53
N SER A 201 10.35 -1.17 5.53
CA SER A 201 9.62 -1.86 6.60
C SER A 201 8.42 -2.66 6.06
N THR A 202 7.59 -2.04 5.22
CA THR A 202 6.42 -2.69 4.61
C THR A 202 6.83 -3.88 3.75
N THR A 203 7.88 -3.73 2.93
CA THR A 203 8.41 -4.81 2.09
C THR A 203 8.96 -5.95 2.94
N LYS A 204 9.64 -5.64 4.05
CA LYS A 204 10.14 -6.65 4.99
C LYS A 204 8.97 -7.43 5.60
N ILE A 205 7.95 -6.74 6.11
CA ILE A 205 6.73 -7.38 6.66
C ILE A 205 6.08 -8.27 5.60
N MET A 206 5.83 -7.75 4.39
CA MET A 206 5.20 -8.51 3.31
C MET A 206 6.03 -9.73 2.90
N ARG A 207 7.37 -9.60 2.80
CA ARG A 207 8.25 -10.74 2.49
C ARG A 207 8.24 -11.79 3.58
N THR A 208 8.31 -11.37 4.85
CA THR A 208 8.18 -12.28 6.00
C THR A 208 6.83 -12.98 5.97
N MET A 209 5.75 -12.26 5.68
CA MET A 209 4.42 -12.84 5.56
C MET A 209 4.29 -13.78 4.36
N TYR A 210 4.90 -13.47 3.21
CA TYR A 210 4.90 -14.39 2.06
C TYR A 210 5.70 -15.66 2.35
N LEU A 211 6.83 -15.53 3.05
CA LEU A 211 7.61 -16.68 3.50
C LEU A 211 6.78 -17.55 4.46
N ILE A 212 6.07 -16.92 5.39
CA ILE A 212 5.24 -17.63 6.36
C ILE A 212 4.03 -18.27 5.69
N THR A 213 3.32 -17.57 4.82
CA THR A 213 2.00 -17.98 4.28
C THR A 213 2.09 -18.69 2.92
N GLY A 214 3.25 -18.68 2.28
CA GLY A 214 3.46 -19.22 0.94
C GLY A 214 2.74 -18.46 -0.19
N SER A 215 2.12 -17.30 0.10
CA SER A 215 1.25 -16.59 -0.85
C SER A 215 1.84 -15.24 -1.26
N SER A 216 2.53 -15.17 -2.40
CA SER A 216 3.05 -13.91 -2.94
C SER A 216 1.99 -13.13 -3.72
N VAL A 217 1.77 -11.85 -3.37
CA VAL A 217 0.87 -10.96 -4.15
C VAL A 217 1.38 -10.79 -5.59
N LEU A 218 2.70 -10.63 -5.78
CA LEU A 218 3.26 -10.46 -7.13
C LEU A 218 2.98 -11.68 -8.00
N HIS A 219 3.12 -12.89 -7.44
CA HIS A 219 2.79 -14.11 -8.16
C HIS A 219 1.30 -14.18 -8.52
N LYS A 220 0.39 -13.80 -7.60
CA LYS A 220 -1.05 -13.72 -7.89
C LYS A 220 -1.37 -12.70 -8.99
N VAL A 221 -0.67 -11.57 -9.02
CA VAL A 221 -0.83 -10.56 -10.08
C VAL A 221 -0.37 -11.14 -11.42
N GLU A 222 0.84 -11.71 -11.47
CA GLU A 222 1.45 -12.26 -12.69
C GLU A 222 0.69 -13.45 -13.27
N THR A 223 -0.02 -14.22 -12.44
CA THR A 223 -0.80 -15.39 -12.88
C THR A 223 -2.28 -15.10 -13.11
N SER A 224 -2.78 -13.90 -12.77
CA SER A 224 -4.18 -13.57 -12.99
C SER A 224 -4.45 -13.31 -14.48
N ASP A 225 -5.54 -13.87 -15.02
CA ASP A 225 -5.95 -13.67 -16.44
C ASP A 225 -6.09 -12.20 -16.82
N SER A 226 -6.43 -11.35 -15.84
CA SER A 226 -6.51 -9.89 -16.00
C SER A 226 -5.16 -9.19 -16.23
N PHE A 227 -4.05 -9.91 -16.12
CA PHE A 227 -2.68 -9.44 -16.37
C PHE A 227 -2.04 -10.16 -17.56
N VAL A 228 -2.79 -11.01 -18.27
CA VAL A 228 -2.34 -11.62 -19.52
C VAL A 228 -2.15 -10.51 -20.55
N LEU A 229 -0.91 -10.42 -21.03
CA LEU A 229 -0.40 -9.50 -22.04
C LEU A 229 -1.11 -9.66 -23.38
#